data_AF-A0A551ZJT7-F1
#
_entry.id   AF-A0A551ZJT7-F1
#
_cell.length_a   1.000
_cell.length_b   1.000
_cell.length_c   1.000
_cell.angle_alpha   90.00
_cell.angle_beta   90.00
_cell.angle_gamma   90.00
#
_symmetry.space_group_name_H-M   'P 1'
#
loop_
_entity.id
_entity.type
_entity.pdbx_description
1 polymer ?
#
loop_
_entity_poly.entity_id
_entity_poly.type
_entity_poly.pdbx_seq_one_letter_code
_entity_poly.pdbx_strand_id
1 'polypeptide(L)' 'MKLVERHIISQNHPLWSEIDHYAFLSKNLFNLANYHYRQYFFENSQKLGFNQLYHLVSKTSDYLALPT' A
#
# COMPACT_ATOMS: atom_id res chain seq x y z
N MET A 1 -21.13 16.64 -15.51
CA MET A 1 -19.76 16.45 -15.00
C MET A 1 -19.73 17.02 -13.58
N LYS A 2 -19.36 16.25 -12.56
CA LYS A 2 -19.24 16.78 -11.18
C LYS A 2 -17.90 17.50 -11.06
N LEU A 3 -17.89 18.74 -10.60
CA LEU A 3 -16.65 19.42 -10.22
C LEU A 3 -16.10 18.72 -8.97
N VAL A 4 -14.84 18.31 -9.04
CA VAL A 4 -14.10 17.77 -7.90
C VAL A 4 -12.83 18.58 -7.72
N GLU A 5 -12.42 18.75 -6.47
CA GLU A 5 -11.16 19.40 -6.14
C GLU A 5 -9.98 18.50 -6.55
N ARG A 6 -8.94 19.09 -7.14
CA ARG A 6 -7.72 18.37 -7.54
C ARG A 6 -6.50 19.17 -7.10
N HIS A 7 -5.66 18.55 -6.27
CA HIS A 7 -4.37 19.11 -5.89
C HIS A 7 -3.29 18.47 -6.75
N ILE A 8 -2.53 19.30 -7.47
CA ILE A 8 -1.41 18.83 -8.30
C ILE A 8 -0.12 19.19 -7.56
N ILE A 9 0.60 18.16 -7.11
CA ILE A 9 1.89 18.30 -6.44
C ILE A 9 2.98 18.08 -7.49
N SER A 10 3.73 19.13 -7.82
CA SER A 10 4.91 19.05 -8.68
C SER A 10 6.17 18.83 -7.85
N GLN A 11 7.30 18.49 -8.49
CA GLN A 11 8.58 18.27 -7.79
C GLN A 11 9.06 19.46 -6.96
N ASN A 12 8.67 20.68 -7.33
CA ASN A 12 9.03 21.90 -6.60
C ASN A 12 8.07 22.21 -5.44
N HIS A 13 7.01 21.41 -5.25
CA HIS A 13 6.05 21.64 -4.18
C HIS A 13 6.66 21.30 -2.82
N PRO A 14 6.43 22.08 -1.75
CA PRO A 14 7.01 21.84 -0.42
C PRO A 14 6.74 20.43 0.13
N LEU A 15 5.57 19.86 -0.19
CA LEU A 15 5.16 18.51 0.25
C LEU A 15 5.66 17.37 -0.66
N TRP A 16 6.34 17.66 -1.78
CA TRP A 16 6.71 16.63 -2.76
C TRP A 16 7.52 15.50 -2.14
N SER A 17 8.59 15.84 -1.41
CA SER A 17 9.50 14.83 -0.85
C SER A 17 8.82 13.93 0.18
N GLU A 18 7.89 14.46 0.97
CA GLU A 18 7.16 13.70 1.97
C GLU A 18 6.17 12.72 1.29
N ILE A 19 5.41 13.22 0.31
CA ILE A 19 4.47 12.38 -0.45
C ILE A 19 5.19 11.28 -1.22
N ASP A 20 6.32 11.60 -1.86
CA ASP A 20 7.13 10.62 -2.60
C ASP A 20 7.66 9.53 -1.67
N HIS A 21 8.16 9.91 -0.49
CA HIS A 21 8.61 8.96 0.52
C HIS A 21 7.50 8.01 0.97
N TYR A 22 6.32 8.53 1.32
CA TYR A 22 5.20 7.69 1.72
C TYR A 22 4.62 6.85 0.59
N ALA A 23 4.64 7.34 -0.66
CA ALA A 23 4.25 6.55 -1.82
C ALA A 23 5.19 5.34 -2.01
N PHE A 24 6.49 5.53 -1.79
CA PHE A 24 7.46 4.43 -1.79
C PHE A 24 7.18 3.41 -0.68
N LEU A 25 6.97 3.86 0.55
CA LEU A 25 6.62 2.97 1.67
C LEU A 25 5.31 2.20 1.43
N SER A 26 4.30 2.88 0.88
CA SER A 26 3.02 2.26 0.49
C SER A 26 3.21 1.17 -0.56
N LYS A 27 4.10 1.40 -1.54
CA LYS A 27 4.44 0.39 -2.55
C LYS A 27 5.11 -0.84 -1.94
N ASN A 28 5.93 -0.69 -0.91
CA ASN A 28 6.55 -1.83 -0.22
C ASN A 28 5.47 -2.70 0.44
N LEU A 29 4.56 -2.09 1.21
CA LEU A 29 3.44 -2.80 1.82
C LEU A 29 2.55 -3.49 0.77
N PHE A 30 2.27 -2.81 -0.35
CA PHE A 30 1.49 -3.40 -1.45
C PHE A 30 2.18 -4.62 -2.06
N ASN A 31 3.49 -4.55 -2.27
CA ASN A 31 4.26 -5.67 -2.81
C ASN A 31 4.27 -6.86 -1.84
N LEU A 32 4.43 -6.62 -0.54
CA LEU A 32 4.37 -7.64 0.50
C LEU A 32 2.98 -8.31 0.56
N ALA A 33 1.92 -7.50 0.52
CA ALA A 33 0.55 -8.01 0.52
C ALA A 33 0.26 -8.86 -0.74
N ASN A 34 0.70 -8.40 -1.91
CA ASN A 34 0.58 -9.16 -3.16
C ASN A 34 1.37 -10.46 -3.14
N TYR A 35 2.55 -10.47 -2.53
CA TYR A 35 3.33 -11.69 -2.35
C TYR A 35 2.50 -12.74 -1.62
N HIS A 36 1.98 -12.42 -0.42
CA HIS A 36 1.13 -13.34 0.35
C HIS A 36 -0.11 -13.80 -0.42
N TYR A 37 -0.78 -12.86 -1.10
CA TYR A 37 -1.97 -13.19 -1.90
C TYR A 37 -1.66 -14.18 -3.02
N ARG A 38 -0.53 -14.00 -3.73
CA ARG A 38 -0.11 -14.87 -4.82
C ARG A 38 0.37 -16.23 -4.34
N GLN A 39 1.14 -16.29 -3.25
CA GLN A 39 1.55 -17.57 -2.65
C GLN A 39 0.31 -18.40 -2.29
N TYR A 40 -0.65 -17.79 -1.60
CA TYR A 40 -1.89 -18.48 -1.23
C TYR A 40 -2.67 -18.98 -2.45
N PHE A 41 -2.77 -18.17 -3.50
CA PHE A 41 -3.43 -18.57 -4.74
C PHE A 41 -2.73 -19.75 -5.42
N PHE A 42 -1.41 -19.73 -5.54
CA PHE A 42 -0.68 -20.82 -6.20
C PHE A 42 -0.73 -22.13 -5.41
N GLU A 43 -0.73 -22.06 -4.09
CA GLU A 43 -0.81 -23.25 -3.22
C GLU A 43 -2.23 -23.84 -3.15
N ASN A 44 -3.25 -22.98 -3.08
CA ASN A 44 -4.62 -23.40 -2.73
C ASN A 44 -5.63 -23.26 -3.88
N SER A 45 -5.25 -22.61 -4.99
CA SER A 45 -6.16 -22.21 -6.07
C SER A 45 -7.36 -21.39 -5.59
N GLN A 46 -7.19 -20.65 -4.48
CA GLN A 46 -8.22 -19.86 -3.81
C GLN A 46 -7.76 -18.42 -3.57
N LYS A 47 -8.72 -17.52 -3.32
CA LYS A 47 -8.45 -16.12 -2.96
C LYS A 47 -8.23 -16.01 -1.46
N LEU A 48 -7.15 -15.34 -1.06
CA LEU A 48 -6.91 -15.00 0.34
C LEU A 48 -7.90 -13.91 0.77
N GLY A 49 -8.56 -14.10 1.92
CA GLY A 49 -9.49 -13.10 2.46
C GLY A 49 -8.77 -11.84 2.94
N PHE A 50 -9.38 -10.66 2.81
CA PHE A 50 -8.74 -9.41 3.22
C PHE A 50 -8.44 -9.32 4.72
N ASN A 51 -9.31 -9.87 5.58
CA ASN A 51 -9.04 -9.94 7.02
C ASN A 51 -7.81 -10.82 7.33
N GLN A 52 -7.66 -11.94 6.63
CA GLN A 52 -6.50 -12.82 6.79
C GLN A 52 -5.22 -12.11 6.30
N LEU A 53 -5.29 -11.46 5.14
CA LEU A 53 -4.20 -10.66 4.61
C LEU A 53 -3.78 -9.53 5.57
N TYR A 54 -4.74 -8.82 6.15
CA TYR A 54 -4.47 -7.80 7.17
C TYR A 54 -3.71 -8.37 8.37
N HIS A 55 -4.15 -9.51 8.92
CA HIS A 55 -3.45 -10.14 10.04
C HIS A 55 -2.02 -10.61 9.70
N LEU A 56 -1.76 -10.96 8.44
CA LEU A 56 -0.41 -11.30 7.98
C LEU A 56 0.51 -10.08 7.91
N VAL A 57 0.01 -8.94 7.44
CA VAL A 57 0.86 -7.76 7.17
C VAL A 57 0.88 -6.72 8.29
N SER A 58 -0.15 -6.64 9.14
CA SER A 58 -0.34 -5.56 10.13
C SER A 58 0.76 -5.39 11.18
N LYS A 59 1.60 -6.42 11.38
CA LYS A 59 2.74 -6.39 12.33
C LYS A 59 4.10 -6.31 11.63
N THR A 60 4.12 -6.18 10.31
CA THR A 60 5.35 -6.15 9.51
C THR A 60 5.95 -4.75 9.51
N SER A 61 7.26 -4.65 9.26
CA SER A 61 7.94 -3.35 9.16
C SER A 61 7.32 -2.45 8.10
N ASP A 62 6.91 -3.01 6.95
CA ASP A 62 6.31 -2.23 5.86
C ASP A 62 4.95 -1.64 6.24
N TYR A 63 4.17 -2.33 7.08
CA TYR A 63 2.91 -1.80 7.60
C TYR A 63 3.16 -0.73 8.67
N LEU A 64 4.08 -1.00 9.59
CA LEU A 64 4.43 -0.09 10.69
C LEU A 64 5.21 1.15 10.22
N ALA A 65 5.74 1.14 9.00
CA ALA A 65 6.40 2.30 8.39
C ALA A 65 5.41 3.39 7.93
N LEU A 66 4.13 3.07 7.82
CA LEU A 66 3.09 4.03 7.45
C LEU A 66 2.47 4.68 8.71
N PRO A 67 2.00 5.94 8.61
CA PRO A 67 1.34 6.61 9.72
C PRO A 67 0.01 5.94 10.08
N THR A 68 -0.30 5.90 11.39
CA THR A 68 -1.55 5.37 11.98
C THR A 68 -2.60 6.43 12.20
#